data_AF-A0A7W0QKE3-F1
#
_entry.id   AF-A0A7W0QKE3-F1
#
_cell.length_a   1.000
_cell.length_b   1.000
_cell.length_c   1.000
_cell.angle_alpha   90.00
_cell.angle_beta   90.00
_cell.angle_gamma   90.00
#
_symmetry.space_group_name_H-M   'P 1'
#
loop_
_entity.id
_entity.type
_entity.pdbx_description
1 polymer ?
#
loop_
_entity_poly.entity_id
_entity_poly.type
_entity_poly.pdbx_seq_one_letter_code
_entity_poly.pdbx_strand_id
1 'polypeptide(L)'
;MDPSAHRVALVEEGARIASLPADELAADVPTCPGWDIEALVGHLGGIHRWATSHLVAGVDGVRGRERPAPPAGASILDWYRESLDGLVAEIDRHDPSEP
;
A
#
# COMPACT_ATOMS: atom_id res chain seq x y z
N MET A 1 -14.25 -14.63 -6.31
CA MET A 1 -13.63 -13.59 -7.17
C MET A 1 -12.33 -14.16 -7.70
N ASP A 2 -11.93 -13.78 -8.92
CA ASP A 2 -10.69 -14.24 -9.55
C ASP A 2 -9.48 -13.50 -8.93
N PRO A 3 -8.46 -14.19 -8.38
CA PRO A 3 -7.24 -13.56 -7.85
C PRO A 3 -6.56 -12.64 -8.86
N SER A 4 -6.64 -12.95 -10.16
CA SER A 4 -6.06 -12.12 -11.21
C SER A 4 -6.74 -10.74 -11.29
N ALA A 5 -8.06 -10.69 -11.08
CA ALA A 5 -8.83 -9.45 -11.05
C ALA A 5 -8.49 -8.58 -9.84
N HIS A 6 -8.20 -9.19 -8.68
CA HIS A 6 -7.77 -8.46 -7.49
C HIS A 6 -6.41 -7.79 -7.69
N ARG A 7 -5.46 -8.51 -8.29
CA ARG A 7 -4.15 -7.96 -8.63
C ARG A 7 -4.26 -6.76 -9.59
N VAL A 8 -5.08 -6.88 -10.63
CA VAL A 8 -5.32 -5.79 -11.59
C VAL A 8 -5.88 -4.56 -10.86
N ALA A 9 -6.92 -4.75 -10.05
CA ALA A 9 -7.52 -3.64 -9.29
C ALA A 9 -6.51 -2.97 -8.33
N LEU A 10 -5.66 -3.76 -7.66
CA LEU A 10 -4.61 -3.23 -6.78
C LEU A 10 -3.65 -2.32 -7.54
N VAL A 11 -3.18 -2.76 -8.71
CA VAL A 11 -2.25 -1.98 -9.55
C VAL A 11 -2.93 -0.71 -10.06
N GLU A 12 -4.15 -0.82 -10.60
CA GLU A 12 -4.85 0.32 -11.20
C GLU A 12 -5.23 1.39 -10.17
N GLU A 13 -5.87 1.00 -9.06
CA GLU A 13 -6.28 1.95 -8.04
C GLU A 13 -5.08 2.50 -7.27
N GLY A 14 -4.05 1.67 -7.04
CA GLY A 14 -2.80 2.13 -6.45
C GLY A 14 -2.08 3.16 -7.33
N ALA A 15 -2.03 2.95 -8.64
CA ALA A 15 -1.45 3.94 -9.55
C ALA A 15 -2.20 5.28 -9.54
N ARG A 16 -3.54 5.26 -9.39
CA ARG A 16 -4.33 6.49 -9.26
C ARG A 16 -3.97 7.27 -8.00
N ILE A 17 -3.85 6.59 -6.86
CA ILE A 17 -3.45 7.22 -5.59
C ILE A 17 -2.02 7.78 -5.69
N ALA A 18 -1.09 7.03 -6.28
CA ALA A 18 0.29 7.48 -6.47
C ALA A 18 0.43 8.67 -7.45
N SER A 19 -0.60 8.95 -8.25
CA SER A 19 -0.63 10.05 -9.22
C SER A 19 -1.20 11.35 -8.68
N LEU A 20 -1.66 11.38 -7.43
CA LEU A 20 -2.16 12.58 -6.77
C LEU A 20 -1.09 13.68 -6.77
N PRO A 21 -1.48 14.94 -7.02
CA PRO A 21 -0.53 16.04 -7.00
C PRO A 21 -0.17 16.39 -5.55
N ALA A 22 1.10 16.73 -5.32
CA ALA A 22 1.62 16.92 -3.96
C ALA A 22 1.00 18.11 -3.21
N ASP A 23 0.44 19.08 -3.92
CA ASP A 23 -0.26 20.24 -3.35
C ASP A 23 -1.68 19.92 -2.85
N GLU A 24 -2.22 18.74 -3.19
CA GLU A 24 -3.51 18.26 -2.66
C GLU A 24 -3.37 17.46 -1.36
N LEU A 25 -2.15 17.16 -0.90
CA LEU A 25 -1.91 16.29 0.27
C LEU A 25 -2.62 16.76 1.55
N ALA A 26 -2.84 18.07 1.71
CA ALA A 26 -3.52 18.66 2.87
C ALA A 26 -5.06 18.71 2.74
N ALA A 27 -5.64 18.21 1.65
CA ALA A 27 -7.09 18.19 1.47
C ALA A 27 -7.75 17.15 2.37
N ASP A 28 -8.89 17.50 2.98
CA ASP A 28 -9.68 16.58 3.80
C ASP A 28 -10.24 15.43 2.97
N VAL A 29 -10.32 14.25 3.58
CA VAL A 29 -10.95 13.05 3.00
C VAL A 29 -12.35 12.86 3.60
N PRO A 30 -13.46 13.20 2.91
CA PRO A 30 -14.80 13.20 3.52
C PRO A 30 -15.27 11.84 4.04
N THR A 31 -14.82 10.75 3.43
CA THR A 31 -15.13 9.38 3.85
C THR A 31 -14.29 8.90 5.03
N CYS A 32 -13.22 9.63 5.38
CA CYS A 32 -12.34 9.35 6.52
C CYS A 32 -12.22 10.62 7.39
N PRO A 33 -13.24 10.93 8.22
CA PRO A 33 -13.26 12.18 8.98
C PRO A 33 -12.00 12.36 9.85
N GLY A 34 -11.40 13.56 9.75
CA GLY A 34 -10.18 13.92 10.47
C GLY A 34 -8.88 13.46 9.81
N TRP A 35 -8.94 12.92 8.59
CA TRP A 35 -7.78 12.58 7.78
C TRP A 35 -7.67 13.53 6.60
N ASP A 36 -6.44 13.96 6.32
CA ASP A 36 -6.06 14.52 5.04
C ASP A 36 -5.57 13.43 4.08
N ILE A 37 -5.31 13.79 2.83
CA ILE A 37 -4.80 12.88 1.82
C ILE A 37 -3.43 12.32 2.24
N GLU A 38 -2.56 13.11 2.85
CA GLU A 38 -1.25 12.65 3.37
C GLU A 38 -1.43 11.48 4.35
N ALA A 39 -2.30 11.63 5.36
CA ALA A 39 -2.60 10.59 6.33
C ALA A 39 -3.17 9.33 5.65
N LEU A 40 -4.06 9.50 4.67
CA LEU A 40 -4.62 8.38 3.91
C LEU A 40 -3.55 7.62 3.12
N VAL A 41 -2.74 8.33 2.33
CA VAL A 41 -1.66 7.74 1.52
C VAL A 41 -0.63 7.03 2.40
N GLY A 42 -0.23 7.67 3.50
CA GLY A 42 0.69 7.09 4.49
C GLY A 42 0.13 5.82 5.12
N HIS A 43 -1.17 5.80 5.46
CA HIS A 43 -1.82 4.61 5.98
C HIS A 43 -1.82 3.47 4.95
N LEU A 44 -2.23 3.74 3.72
CA LEU A 44 -2.31 2.72 2.67
C LEU A 44 -0.95 2.14 2.31
N GLY A 45 0.08 2.98 2.16
CA GLY A 45 1.46 2.50 1.94
C GLY A 45 1.96 1.65 3.11
N GLY A 46 1.60 2.03 4.34
CA GLY A 46 1.86 1.22 5.53
C GLY A 46 1.19 -0.15 5.49
N ILE A 47 -0.06 -0.23 5.00
CA ILE A 47 -0.77 -1.50 4.80
C ILE A 47 -0.08 -2.33 3.71
N HIS A 48 0.39 -1.73 2.63
CA HIS A 48 1.10 -2.47 1.57
C HIS A 48 2.41 -3.08 2.08
N ARG A 49 3.20 -2.32 2.85
CA ARG A 49 4.43 -2.85 3.50
C ARG A 49 4.13 -3.93 4.54
N TRP A 50 3.05 -3.75 5.31
CA TRP A 50 2.59 -4.77 6.26
C TRP A 50 2.16 -6.06 5.57
N ALA A 51 1.39 -5.98 4.48
CA ALA A 51 0.99 -7.14 3.70
C ALA A 51 2.20 -7.84 3.06
N THR A 52 3.13 -7.06 2.51
CA THR A 52 4.40 -7.57 1.95
C THR A 52 5.18 -8.35 3.01
N SER A 53 5.28 -7.85 4.24
CA SER A 53 6.00 -8.56 5.30
C SER A 53 5.34 -9.88 5.70
N HIS A 54 4.02 -10.00 5.55
CA HIS A 54 3.32 -11.26 5.80
C HIS A 54 3.61 -12.29 4.71
N LEU A 55 3.59 -11.87 3.44
CA LEU A 55 3.90 -12.74 2.31
C LEU A 55 5.36 -13.22 2.36
N VAL A 56 6.31 -12.33 2.65
CA VAL A 56 7.73 -12.69 2.80
C VAL A 56 7.97 -13.64 3.97
N ALA A 57 7.25 -13.47 5.07
CA ALA A 57 7.39 -14.33 6.24
C ALA A 57 6.82 -15.75 6.00
N GLY A 58 5.79 -15.88 5.15
CA GLY A 58 5.07 -17.13 4.93
C GLY A 58 4.23 -17.57 6.14
N VAL A 59 3.53 -18.71 6.01
CA VAL A 59 2.54 -19.20 6.98
C VAL A 59 3.13 -19.38 8.39
N ASP A 60 4.36 -19.86 8.49
CA ASP A 60 5.06 -20.17 9.76
C ASP A 60 6.03 -19.07 10.22
N GLY A 61 6.10 -17.94 9.50
CA GLY A 61 7.07 -16.90 9.75
C GLY A 61 6.79 -16.03 10.98
N VAL A 62 7.87 -15.58 11.64
CA VAL A 62 7.78 -14.61 12.73
C VAL A 62 7.45 -13.23 12.15
N ARG A 63 6.26 -12.75 12.48
CA ARG A 63 5.70 -11.50 11.93
C ARG A 63 6.35 -10.29 12.58
N GLY A 64 6.94 -9.42 11.77
CA GLY A 64 7.34 -8.08 12.19
C GLY A 64 6.11 -7.24 12.53
N ARG A 65 5.99 -6.79 13.78
CA ARG A 65 4.95 -5.83 14.20
C ARG A 65 5.24 -4.40 13.75
N GLU A 66 6.46 -4.14 13.29
CA GLU A 66 6.92 -2.80 12.98
C GLU A 66 6.40 -2.37 11.61
N ARG A 67 5.61 -1.31 11.61
CA ARG A 67 5.18 -0.63 10.41
C ARG A 67 6.01 0.66 10.32
N PRO A 68 6.96 0.76 9.37
CA PRO A 68 7.81 1.94 9.28
C PRO A 68 6.93 3.19 9.12
N ALA A 69 7.28 4.24 9.84
CA ALA A 69 6.55 5.50 9.75
C ALA A 69 6.69 6.06 8.32
N PRO A 70 5.59 6.51 7.70
CA PRO A 70 5.67 7.17 6.40
C PRO A 70 6.46 8.48 6.54
N PRO A 71 7.19 8.91 5.50
CA PRO A 71 7.77 10.24 5.48
C PRO A 71 6.68 11.29 5.30
N ALA A 72 6.99 12.54 5.67
CA ALA A 72 6.05 13.65 5.58
C ALA A 72 6.09 14.37 4.22
N GLY A 73 5.01 15.06 3.90
CA GLY A 73 4.87 15.90 2.71
C GLY A 73 5.03 15.12 1.40
N ALA A 74 5.46 15.81 0.34
CA ALA A 74 5.48 15.27 -1.04
C ALA A 74 6.19 13.91 -1.20
N SER A 75 7.19 13.62 -0.37
CA SER A 75 7.92 12.34 -0.40
C SER A 75 7.05 11.12 -0.06
N ILE A 76 5.87 11.33 0.54
CA ILE A 76 4.91 10.27 0.85
C ILE A 76 4.37 9.57 -0.39
N LEU A 77 4.27 10.27 -1.53
CA LEU A 77 3.76 9.72 -2.79
C LEU A 77 4.75 8.73 -3.40
N ASP A 78 6.04 9.03 -3.38
CA ASP A 78 7.09 8.11 -3.82
C ASP A 78 7.21 6.93 -2.87
N TRP A 79 7.16 7.17 -1.56
CA TRP A 79 7.16 6.10 -0.57
C TRP A 79 5.95 5.16 -0.72
N TYR A 80 4.77 5.71 -1.07
CA TYR A 80 3.58 4.93 -1.37
C TYR A 80 3.76 4.08 -2.63
N ARG A 81 4.31 4.66 -3.71
CA ARG A 81 4.62 3.93 -4.95
C ARG A 81 5.55 2.75 -4.70
N GLU A 82 6.65 2.97 -3.98
CA GLU A 82 7.56 1.88 -3.57
C GLU A 82 6.86 0.80 -2.75
N SER A 83 5.92 1.19 -1.88
CA SER A 83 5.14 0.26 -1.05
C SER A 83 4.21 -0.60 -1.90
N LEU A 84 3.55 0.00 -2.90
CA LEU A 84 2.70 -0.69 -3.87
C LEU A 84 3.52 -1.66 -4.72
N ASP A 85 4.61 -1.18 -5.30
CA ASP A 85 5.50 -1.98 -6.16
C ASP A 85 6.06 -3.18 -5.39
N GLY A 86 6.46 -2.98 -4.13
CA GLY A 86 6.91 -4.05 -3.25
C GLY A 86 5.83 -5.12 -3.01
N LEU A 87 4.59 -4.70 -2.75
CA LEU A 87 3.48 -5.64 -2.54
C LEU A 87 3.15 -6.40 -3.82
N VAL A 88 3.05 -5.72 -4.97
CA VAL A 88 2.72 -6.36 -6.25
C VAL A 88 3.82 -7.35 -6.65
N ALA A 89 5.09 -6.97 -6.52
CA ALA A 89 6.21 -7.84 -6.83
C ALA A 89 6.24 -9.08 -5.92
N GLU A 90 5.81 -8.94 -4.66
CA GLU A 90 5.70 -10.08 -3.76
C GLU A 90 4.52 -10.97 -4.14
N ILE A 91 3.32 -10.42 -4.37
CA ILE A 91 2.15 -11.19 -4.85
C ILE A 91 2.50 -12.00 -6.11
N ASP A 92 3.28 -11.43 -7.04
CA ASP A 92 3.70 -12.10 -8.28
C ASP A 92 4.63 -13.31 -8.07
N ARG A 93 5.21 -13.46 -6.87
CA ARG A 93 6.05 -14.62 -6.52
C ARG A 93 5.26 -15.79 -5.96
N HIS A 94 4.00 -15.56 -5.56
CA HIS A 94 3.16 -16.58 -4.93
C HIS A 94 2.11 -17.10 -5.93
N ASP A 95 1.90 -18.42 -5.94
CA ASP A 95 0.76 -18.98 -6.67
C ASP A 95 -0.53 -18.67 -5.89
N PRO A 96 -1.56 -18.08 -6.51
CA PRO A 96 -2.83 -17.78 -5.83
C PRO A 96 -3.55 -19.02 -5.25
N SER A 97 -3.14 -20.23 -5.63
CA SER A 97 -3.66 -21.49 -5.14
C SER A 97 -2.86 -22.06 -3.95
N GLU A 98 -1.72 -21.47 -3.60
CA GLU A 98 -0.96 -21.80 -2.41
C GLU A 98 -1.54 -21.10 -1.16
N PRO A 99 -1.49 -21.74 0.03
CA PRO A 99 -2.05 -21.21 1.27
C PRO A 99 -1.27 -20.04 1.89
#